data_AF-B3VRM2-F1
#
_entry.id   AF-B3VRM2-F1
#
_cell.length_a   1.000
_cell.length_b   1.000
_cell.length_c   1.000
_cell.angle_alpha   90.00
_cell.angle_beta   90.00
_cell.angle_gamma   90.00
#
_symmetry.space_group_name_H-M   'P 1'
#
loop_
_entity.id
_entity.type
_entity.pdbx_description
1 polymer ?
#
loop_
_entity_poly.entity_id
_entity_poly.type
_entity_poly.pdbx_seq_one_letter_code
_entity_poly.pdbx_strand_id
1 'polypeptide(L)' 'EDVDLAFLRSPEDIQHDKKAFLNDSEWELLSVSSTYSILQSSAGGFAQIQFN' A
#
# COMPACT_ATOMS: atom_id res chain seq x y z
N GLU A 1 21.50 11.94 0.18
CA GLU A 1 20.18 12.32 -0.36
C GLU A 1 19.14 11.59 0.48
N ASP A 2 18.04 12.27 0.80
CA ASP A 2 16.93 11.67 1.52
C ASP A 2 16.10 10.80 0.56
N VAL A 3 15.58 9.67 1.05
CA VAL A 3 14.80 8.71 0.27
C VAL A 3 13.31 8.98 0.50
N ASP A 4 12.53 9.01 -0.59
CA ASP A 4 11.07 9.15 -0.56
C ASP A 4 10.39 7.96 -1.28
N LEU A 5 9.09 7.80 -1.05
CA LEU A 5 8.27 6.73 -1.59
C LEU A 5 7.17 7.28 -2.51
N ALA A 6 6.90 6.58 -3.60
CA ALA A 6 5.82 6.92 -4.52
C ALA A 6 5.12 5.66 -5.03
N PHE A 7 3.85 5.79 -5.38
CA PHE A 7 3.11 4.72 -6.03
C PHE A 7 3.48 4.63 -7.51
N LEU A 8 3.71 3.41 -7.99
CA LEU A 8 3.93 3.13 -9.42
C LEU A 8 2.61 3.17 -10.23
N ARG A 9 1.50 2.85 -9.59
CA ARG A 9 0.14 2.80 -10.17
C ARG A 9 -0.80 3.64 -9.31
N SER A 10 -1.99 3.98 -9.82
CA SER A 10 -2.97 4.71 -9.01
C SER A 10 -3.42 3.86 -7.80
N PRO A 11 -3.77 4.50 -6.67
CA PRO A 11 -4.36 3.80 -5.53
C PRO A 11 -5.61 3.01 -5.92
N GLU A 12 -6.42 3.52 -6.86
CA GLU A 12 -7.60 2.84 -7.38
C GLU A 12 -7.25 1.56 -8.14
N ASP A 13 -6.20 1.58 -8.97
CA ASP A 13 -5.74 0.38 -9.69
C ASP A 13 -5.21 -0.68 -8.72
N ILE A 14 -4.51 -0.26 -7.66
CA ILE A 14 -4.00 -1.13 -6.60
C ILE A 14 -5.17 -1.76 -5.82
N GLN A 15 -6.17 -0.94 -5.46
CA GLN A 15 -7.31 -1.35 -4.64
C GLN A 15 -8.10 -2.52 -5.24
N HIS A 16 -8.23 -2.55 -6.57
CA HIS A 16 -9.03 -3.54 -7.29
C HIS A 16 -8.19 -4.66 -7.91
N ASP A 17 -6.88 -4.68 -7.71
CA ASP A 17 -6.00 -5.68 -8.32
C ASP A 17 -6.09 -7.03 -7.58
N LYS A 18 -6.75 -8.00 -8.21
CA LYS A 18 -6.88 -9.38 -7.71
C LYS A 18 -6.38 -10.40 -8.73
N LYS A 19 -5.62 -9.97 -9.75
CA LYS A 19 -5.33 -10.78 -10.95
C LYS A 19 -4.62 -12.11 -10.66
N ALA A 20 -3.86 -12.18 -9.58
CA ALA A 20 -3.12 -13.37 -9.16
C ALA A 20 -3.58 -13.93 -7.82
N PHE A 21 -4.70 -13.45 -7.27
CA PHE A 21 -5.22 -13.97 -6.01
C PHE A 21 -5.92 -15.32 -6.24
N LEU A 22 -5.50 -16.35 -5.49
CA LEU A 22 -6.07 -17.69 -5.57
C LEU A 22 -7.31 -17.78 -4.69
N ASN A 23 -8.47 -18.00 -5.32
CA ASN A 23 -9.77 -18.15 -4.65
C ASN A 23 -10.09 -19.59 -4.26
N ASP A 24 -9.07 -20.46 -4.12
CA ASP A 24 -9.22 -21.87 -3.77
C ASP A 24 -9.13 -22.13 -2.25
N SER A 25 -9.16 -21.07 -1.45
CA SER A 25 -9.15 -21.09 0.02
C SER A 25 -10.48 -20.59 0.60
N GLU A 26 -10.60 -20.59 1.94
CA GLU A 26 -11.79 -20.09 2.64
C GLU A 26 -11.94 -18.56 2.60
N TRP A 27 -10.91 -17.83 2.15
CA TRP A 27 -10.86 -16.37 2.20
C TRP A 27 -11.02 -15.74 0.82
N GLU A 28 -11.78 -14.64 0.79
CA GLU A 28 -11.89 -13.76 -0.35
C GLU A 28 -11.12 -12.46 -0.10
N LEU A 29 -10.27 -12.07 -1.05
CA LEU A 29 -9.67 -10.74 -1.05
C LEU A 29 -10.70 -9.73 -1.56
N LEU A 30 -11.12 -8.76 -0.74
CA LEU A 30 -12.09 -7.73 -1.13
C LEU A 30 -11.43 -6.53 -1.84
N SER A 31 -10.37 -5.98 -1.26
CA SER A 31 -9.61 -4.86 -1.80
C SER A 31 -8.34 -4.64 -0.99
N VAL A 32 -7.31 -4.04 -1.59
CA VAL A 32 -6.08 -3.62 -0.87
C VAL A 32 -5.96 -2.11 -0.94
N SER A 33 -6.45 -1.41 0.09
CA SER A 33 -6.34 0.06 0.12
C SER A 33 -4.93 0.50 0.48
N SER A 34 -4.47 1.61 -0.09
CA SER A 34 -3.12 2.11 0.13
C SER A 34 -3.08 3.62 0.38
N THR A 35 -2.23 4.05 1.32
CA THR A 35 -2.11 5.46 1.69
C THR A 35 -0.64 5.83 1.92
N TYR A 36 -0.22 6.97 1.36
CA TYR A 36 1.07 7.60 1.65
C TYR A 36 0.95 8.57 2.83
N SER A 37 1.93 8.57 3.72
CA SER A 37 2.05 9.53 4.82
C SER A 37 3.50 9.70 5.26
N ILE A 38 3.76 10.70 6.11
CA ILE A 38 5.03 10.84 6.81
C ILE A 38 4.84 10.37 8.26
N LEU A 39 5.56 9.33 8.65
CA LEU A 39 5.63 8.87 10.03
C LEU A 39 6.60 9.77 10.83
N GLN A 40 6.08 10.47 11.82
CA GLN A 40 6.88 11.33 12.70
C GLN A 40 7.47 10.52 13.86
N SER A 41 8.76 10.69 14.14
CA SER A 41 9.45 10.07 15.26
C SER A 41 10.45 11.05 15.91
N SER A 42 11.06 10.65 17.03
CA SER A 42 12.12 11.42 17.68
C SER A 42 13.37 11.61 16.81
N ALA A 43 13.59 10.74 15.81
CA ALA A 43 14.70 10.82 14.87
C ALA A 43 14.38 11.63 13.61
N GLY A 44 13.14 12.10 13.45
CA GLY A 44 12.68 12.83 12.26
C GLY A 44 11.45 12.19 11.59
N GLY A 45 11.11 12.71 10.41
CA GLY A 45 10.01 12.23 9.58
C GLY A 45 10.46 11.20 8.55
N PHE A 46 9.70 10.13 8.40
CA PHE A 46 9.99 9.02 7.50
C PHE A 46 8.83 8.82 6.51
N ALA A 47 9.12 8.73 5.22
CA ALA A 47 8.13 8.39 4.21
C ALA A 47 7.57 6.98 4.46
N GLN A 48 6.25 6.84 4.43
CA GLN A 48 5.54 5.58 4.65
C GLN A 48 4.46 5.39 3.59
N ILE A 49 4.37 4.18 3.06
CA ILE A 49 3.18 3.70 2.35
C ILE A 49 2.60 2.53 3.15
N GLN A 50 1.34 2.64 3.55
CA GLN A 50 0.59 1.56 4.21
C GLN A 50 -0.33 0.86 3.20
N PHE A 51 -0.44 -0.46 3.32
CA PHE A 51 -1.44 -1.30 2.63
C PHE A 51 -2.30 -2.02 3.68
N ASN A 52 -3.62 -2.10 3.47
CA ASN A 52 -4.56 -2.82 4.34
C ASN A 52 -5.02 -4.13 3.70
#